data_AF-A0A919NEQ6-F1
#
_entry.id   AF-A0A919NEQ6-F1
#
_cell.length_a   1.000
_cell.length_b   1.000
_cell.length_c   1.000
_cell.angle_alpha   90.00
_cell.angle_beta   90.00
_cell.angle_gamma   90.00
#
_symmetry.space_group_name_H-M   'P 1'
#
loop_
_entity.id
_entity.type
_entity.pdbx_description
1 polymer ?
#
loop_
_entity_poly.entity_id
_entity_poly.type
_entity_poly.pdbx_seq_one_letter_code
_entity_poly.pdbx_strand_id
1 'polypeptide(L)'
;MGYWDGPEAAGGLPDVCDFVSTDENPDEARAVAAYLRAGAVFAVALGVSVCRLCGSLNGSGEQTDGENFVWPQGLAHYVEKHGVRLPSDVVAVAMHGSVLPVDLERFEDELLSTGETTIDAGWWHSLAQTTGRAPTADTQISHLLGCRRNLREASWNLPTKADIYVDHIPSGSIATLAGVRRLLGLAWPLSGLRNLLATQPFLTVEAGNPRTLRHALISAQQLQPHLFYSTSGGLRPVWTER
;
A
#
# COMPACT_ATOMS: atom_id res chain seq x y z
N MET A 1 15.18 -4.97 1.64
CA MET A 1 14.18 -6.07 1.76
C MET A 1 12.80 -5.49 2.07
N GLY A 2 11.73 -6.31 2.05
CA GLY A 2 10.39 -5.88 2.47
C GLY A 2 9.59 -5.03 1.48
N TYR A 3 10.11 -4.82 0.27
CA TYR A 3 9.34 -4.25 -0.83
C TYR A 3 8.62 -5.37 -1.58
N TRP A 4 7.33 -5.16 -1.80
CA TRP A 4 6.47 -6.16 -2.42
C TRP A 4 6.00 -5.70 -3.78
N ASP A 5 5.66 -6.64 -4.65
CA ASP A 5 5.05 -6.33 -5.94
C ASP A 5 3.69 -5.61 -5.77
N GLY A 6 3.26 -4.89 -6.79
CA GLY A 6 2.02 -4.13 -6.80
C GLY A 6 1.91 -3.21 -8.03
N PRO A 7 0.81 -2.46 -8.19
CA PRO A 7 0.56 -1.70 -9.42
C PRO A 7 1.60 -0.63 -9.75
N GLU A 8 2.34 -0.16 -8.75
CA GLU A 8 3.38 0.86 -8.90
C GLU A 8 4.80 0.28 -8.86
N ALA A 9 4.96 -1.02 -8.61
CA ALA A 9 6.26 -1.66 -8.64
C ALA A 9 6.74 -1.79 -10.08
N ALA A 10 8.05 -1.60 -10.31
CA ALA A 10 8.68 -1.72 -11.63
C ALA A 10 8.76 -3.19 -12.14
N GLY A 11 7.99 -4.12 -11.56
CA GLY A 11 8.11 -5.56 -11.75
C GLY A 11 9.32 -6.16 -11.03
N GLY A 12 9.33 -7.49 -10.87
CA GLY A 12 10.47 -8.23 -10.30
C GLY A 12 10.56 -8.25 -8.77
N LEU A 13 9.62 -7.62 -8.06
CA LEU A 13 9.51 -7.74 -6.61
C LEU A 13 8.73 -9.01 -6.21
N PRO A 14 8.98 -9.59 -5.02
CA PRO A 14 8.21 -10.73 -4.53
C PRO A 14 6.74 -10.38 -4.24
N ASP A 15 5.84 -11.35 -4.41
CA ASP A 15 4.46 -11.23 -3.94
C ASP A 15 4.42 -11.49 -2.42
N VAL A 16 3.89 -10.54 -1.65
CA VAL A 16 3.81 -10.66 -0.19
C VAL A 16 3.01 -11.90 0.26
N CYS A 17 2.06 -12.35 -0.56
CA CYS A 17 1.21 -13.48 -0.21
C CYS A 17 1.94 -14.82 -0.26
N ASP A 18 3.12 -14.87 -0.88
CA ASP A 18 3.99 -16.05 -0.85
C ASP A 18 4.75 -16.19 0.48
N PHE A 19 4.73 -15.14 1.30
CA PHE A 19 5.40 -15.09 2.59
C PHE A 19 4.42 -15.23 3.77
N VAL A 20 3.10 -15.18 3.53
CA VAL A 20 2.10 -15.40 4.58
C VAL A 20 2.12 -16.86 5.00
N SER A 21 2.34 -17.12 6.28
CA SER A 21 2.42 -18.48 6.85
C SER A 21 1.39 -18.66 7.95
N THR A 22 0.77 -19.85 8.00
CA THR A 22 -0.21 -20.22 9.04
C THR A 22 0.37 -21.06 10.17
N ASP A 23 1.62 -21.50 10.00
CA ASP A 23 2.43 -22.15 11.02
C ASP A 23 3.32 -21.14 11.77
N GLU A 24 2.87 -19.90 11.89
CA GLU A 24 3.66 -18.83 12.49
C GLU A 24 3.85 -19.06 13.99
N ASN A 25 5.11 -19.04 14.43
CA ASN A 25 5.44 -18.98 15.85
C ASN A 25 5.24 -17.54 16.34
N PRO A 26 4.26 -17.25 17.21
CA PRO A 26 3.91 -15.89 17.59
C PRO A 26 5.02 -15.17 18.38
N ASP A 27 5.90 -15.91 19.05
CA ASP A 27 7.03 -15.31 19.77
C ASP A 27 8.17 -14.95 18.81
N GLU A 28 8.42 -15.77 17.80
CA GLU A 28 9.34 -15.45 16.69
C GLU A 28 8.85 -14.22 15.92
N ALA A 29 7.57 -14.20 15.54
CA ALA A 29 6.96 -13.07 14.85
C ALA A 29 7.08 -11.76 15.65
N ARG A 30 6.82 -11.83 16.96
CA ARG A 30 6.95 -10.67 17.85
C ARG A 30 8.40 -10.20 17.97
N ALA A 31 9.37 -11.11 18.06
CA ALA A 31 10.78 -10.77 18.11
C ALA A 31 11.26 -10.13 16.80
N VAL A 32 10.90 -10.72 15.66
CA VAL A 32 11.21 -10.18 14.33
C VAL A 32 10.60 -8.79 14.14
N ALA A 33 9.33 -8.61 14.51
CA ALA A 33 8.69 -7.31 14.41
C ALA A 33 9.30 -6.26 15.35
N ALA A 34 9.71 -6.67 16.57
CA ALA A 34 10.42 -5.79 17.49
C ALA A 34 11.76 -5.33 16.92
N TYR A 35 12.55 -6.25 16.36
CA TYR A 35 13.79 -5.95 15.63
C TYR A 35 13.54 -4.94 14.49
N LEU A 36 12.54 -5.21 13.64
CA LEU A 36 12.20 -4.35 12.51
C LEU A 36 11.73 -2.95 12.93
N ARG A 37 11.16 -2.78 14.13
CA ARG A 37 10.77 -1.46 14.65
C ARG A 37 11.89 -0.70 15.32
N ALA A 38 12.90 -1.41 15.80
CA ALA A 38 14.05 -0.81 16.47
C ALA A 38 15.07 -0.24 15.48
N GLY A 39 14.90 -0.48 14.18
CA GLY A 39 15.76 0.06 13.11
C GLY A 39 15.87 1.58 13.15
N ALA A 40 17.05 2.08 12.81
CA ALA A 40 17.30 3.51 12.68
C ALA A 40 16.73 4.01 11.35
N VAL A 41 15.96 5.11 11.39
CA VAL A 41 15.40 5.73 10.19
C VAL A 41 16.48 6.60 9.53
N PHE A 42 16.89 6.26 8.32
CA PHE A 42 17.93 7.00 7.56
C PHE A 42 17.37 7.72 6.32
N ALA A 43 16.13 7.44 5.93
CA ALA A 43 15.46 8.20 4.88
C ALA A 43 13.96 8.31 5.15
N VAL A 44 13.36 9.42 4.71
CA VAL A 44 11.91 9.64 4.79
C VAL A 44 11.41 10.13 3.44
N ALA A 45 10.42 9.43 2.89
CA ALA A 45 9.75 9.80 1.66
C ALA A 45 8.68 10.89 1.91
N LEU A 46 8.36 11.66 0.87
CA LEU A 46 7.30 12.68 0.89
C LEU A 46 5.87 12.10 0.80
N GLY A 47 5.72 10.78 0.97
CA GLY A 47 4.45 10.06 0.88
C GLY A 47 4.38 8.91 1.87
N VAL A 48 3.16 8.44 2.14
CA VAL A 48 2.91 7.34 3.07
C VAL A 48 2.61 6.07 2.28
N SER A 49 3.32 5.00 2.59
CA SER A 49 3.08 3.67 2.05
C SER A 49 1.77 3.08 2.59
N VAL A 50 1.16 2.20 1.82
CA VAL A 50 -0.06 1.48 2.22
C VAL A 50 0.24 -0.02 2.31
N CYS A 51 -0.29 -0.68 3.33
CA CYS A 51 -0.22 -2.13 3.44
C CYS A 51 -1.00 -2.76 2.28
N ARG A 52 -0.34 -3.64 1.53
CA ARG A 52 -0.96 -4.34 0.41
C ARG A 52 -2.02 -5.34 0.88
N LEU A 53 -1.91 -5.88 2.08
CA LEU A 53 -2.83 -6.93 2.57
C LEU A 53 -4.11 -6.37 3.21
N CYS A 54 -4.05 -5.21 3.87
CA CYS A 54 -5.21 -4.61 4.55
C CYS A 54 -5.49 -3.14 4.25
N GLY A 55 -4.67 -2.46 3.46
CA GLY A 55 -4.91 -1.08 3.07
C GLY A 55 -4.63 -0.03 4.15
N SER A 56 -4.08 -0.40 5.31
CA SER A 56 -3.70 0.57 6.35
C SER A 56 -2.49 1.40 5.92
N LEU A 57 -2.38 2.61 6.46
CA LEU A 57 -1.14 3.39 6.35
C LEU A 57 0.01 2.62 7.00
N ASN A 58 1.15 2.57 6.33
CA ASN A 58 2.25 1.65 6.63
C ASN A 58 3.61 2.35 6.60
N GLY A 59 3.66 3.58 7.13
CA GLY A 59 4.88 4.35 7.29
C GLY A 59 5.37 5.07 6.03
N SER A 60 6.36 5.93 6.22
CA SER A 60 6.99 6.74 5.16
C SER A 60 8.51 6.72 5.22
N GLY A 61 9.09 6.02 6.19
CA GLY A 61 10.54 5.95 6.39
C GLY A 61 11.16 4.66 5.87
N GLU A 62 12.44 4.74 5.53
CA GLU A 62 13.35 3.61 5.35
C GLU A 62 14.19 3.45 6.60
N GLN A 63 14.35 2.20 7.03
CA GLN A 63 15.05 1.81 8.25
C GLN A 63 16.21 0.88 7.94
N THR A 64 17.19 0.88 8.83
CA THR A 64 18.37 0.02 8.78
C THR A 64 18.77 -0.42 10.19
N ASP A 65 19.40 -1.58 10.32
CA ASP A 65 20.18 -1.95 11.52
C ASP A 65 21.64 -1.47 11.43
N GLY A 66 22.02 -0.86 10.31
CA GLY A 66 23.37 -0.35 10.04
C GLY A 66 24.36 -1.41 9.58
N GLU A 67 23.99 -2.69 9.55
CA GLU A 67 24.92 -3.80 9.29
C GLU A 67 24.38 -4.80 8.28
N ASN A 68 23.16 -5.32 8.47
CA ASN A 68 22.66 -6.45 7.71
C ASN A 68 21.62 -6.03 6.66
N PHE A 69 20.68 -5.16 7.02
CA PHE A 69 19.51 -4.93 6.17
C PHE A 69 19.02 -3.50 6.15
N VAL A 70 18.41 -3.14 5.02
CA VAL A 70 17.57 -1.96 4.83
C VAL A 70 16.13 -2.40 4.52
N TRP A 71 15.14 -1.77 5.14
CA TRP A 71 13.72 -2.11 4.96
C TRP A 71 12.78 -0.91 5.13
N PRO A 72 11.58 -0.93 4.51
CA PRO A 72 10.58 0.09 4.75
C PRO A 72 10.00 -0.05 6.16
N GLN A 73 9.74 1.07 6.83
CA GLN A 73 9.14 1.15 8.17
C GLN A 73 7.92 0.24 8.35
N GLY A 74 7.14 0.08 7.27
CA GLY A 74 5.95 -0.75 7.26
C GLY A 74 6.17 -2.25 7.29
N LEU A 75 7.39 -2.77 7.20
CA LEU A 75 7.64 -4.21 7.15
C LEU A 75 7.18 -4.93 8.42
N ALA A 76 7.37 -4.31 9.60
CA ALA A 76 6.95 -4.88 10.87
C ALA A 76 5.43 -5.13 10.93
N HIS A 77 4.62 -4.28 10.30
CA HIS A 77 3.18 -4.45 10.24
C HIS A 77 2.78 -5.74 9.50
N TYR A 78 3.49 -6.09 8.42
CA TYR A 78 3.22 -7.33 7.68
C TYR A 78 3.46 -8.57 8.53
N VAL A 79 4.55 -8.59 9.29
CA VAL A 79 4.88 -9.71 10.18
C VAL A 79 3.78 -9.84 11.24
N GLU A 80 3.52 -8.79 12.03
CA GLU A 80 2.60 -8.92 13.17
C GLU A 80 1.13 -9.04 12.81
N LYS A 81 0.69 -8.34 11.77
CA LYS A 81 -0.72 -8.25 11.46
C LYS A 81 -1.18 -9.33 10.49
N HIS A 82 -0.25 -9.83 9.67
CA HIS A 82 -0.57 -10.69 8.54
C HIS A 82 0.21 -11.99 8.50
N GLY A 83 1.05 -12.26 9.49
CA GLY A 83 1.83 -13.49 9.57
C GLY A 83 2.80 -13.68 8.41
N VAL A 84 3.36 -12.57 7.93
CA VAL A 84 4.40 -12.60 6.90
C VAL A 84 5.69 -13.12 7.51
N ARG A 85 6.09 -14.32 7.10
CA ARG A 85 7.33 -14.97 7.51
C ARG A 85 8.45 -14.60 6.55
N LEU A 86 9.44 -13.86 7.05
CA LEU A 86 10.61 -13.42 6.28
C LEU A 86 11.60 -14.59 6.05
N PRO A 87 12.55 -14.47 5.09
CA PRO A 87 13.59 -15.46 4.88
C PRO A 87 14.35 -15.81 6.17
N SER A 88 14.81 -17.05 6.28
CA SER A 88 15.50 -17.57 7.47
C SER A 88 16.68 -16.72 7.92
N ASP A 89 17.40 -16.12 6.97
CA ASP A 89 18.58 -15.29 7.25
C ASP A 89 18.19 -14.02 8.00
N VAL A 90 17.03 -13.43 7.67
CA VAL A 90 16.48 -12.27 8.38
C VAL A 90 15.99 -12.66 9.76
N VAL A 91 15.31 -13.81 9.87
CA VAL A 91 14.83 -14.32 11.16
C VAL A 91 16.02 -14.60 12.08
N ALA A 92 17.10 -15.21 11.58
CA ALA A 92 18.29 -15.49 12.36
C ALA A 92 18.90 -14.20 12.93
N VAL A 93 19.11 -13.18 12.10
CA VAL A 93 19.63 -11.87 12.57
C VAL A 93 18.70 -11.26 13.62
N ALA A 94 17.39 -11.23 13.36
CA ALA A 94 16.42 -10.64 14.28
C ALA A 94 16.33 -11.38 15.64
N MET A 95 16.54 -12.69 15.65
CA MET A 95 16.52 -13.51 16.86
C MET A 95 17.83 -13.43 17.67
N HIS A 96 18.95 -13.10 17.02
CA HIS A 96 20.26 -12.99 17.67
C HIS A 96 20.63 -11.55 18.06
N GLY A 97 20.13 -10.55 17.33
CA GLY A 97 20.54 -9.17 17.45
C GLY A 97 19.63 -8.31 18.31
N SER A 98 20.23 -7.41 19.09
CA SER A 98 19.60 -6.13 19.44
C SER A 98 20.10 -5.09 18.43
N VAL A 99 19.22 -4.26 17.88
CA VAL A 99 19.65 -3.17 17.00
C VAL A 99 20.58 -2.25 17.81
N LEU A 100 21.85 -2.22 17.42
CA LEU A 100 22.84 -1.33 18.03
C LEU A 100 22.58 0.10 17.56
N PRO A 101 23.03 1.12 18.32
CA PRO A 101 22.99 2.49 17.84
C PRO A 101 23.71 2.61 16.50
N VAL A 102 23.00 3.05 15.48
CA VAL A 102 23.54 3.31 14.14
C VAL A 102 24.08 4.73 14.10
N ASP A 103 25.33 4.88 13.66
CA ASP A 103 25.88 6.19 13.29
C ASP A 103 25.29 6.60 11.94
N LEU A 104 24.16 7.31 11.97
CA LEU A 104 23.40 7.67 10.79
C LEU A 104 24.15 8.62 9.86
N GLU A 105 24.90 9.58 10.41
CA GLU A 105 25.68 10.52 9.59
C GLU A 105 26.72 9.76 8.77
N ARG A 106 27.43 8.84 9.42
CA ARG A 106 28.40 7.99 8.74
C ARG A 106 27.74 7.05 7.73
N PHE A 107 26.64 6.39 8.10
CA PHE A 107 25.92 5.48 7.20
C PHE A 107 25.40 6.21 5.95
N GLU A 108 24.82 7.41 6.11
CA GLU A 108 24.33 8.22 5.00
C GLU A 108 25.47 8.70 4.10
N ASP A 109 26.59 9.14 4.67
CA ASP A 109 27.76 9.56 3.87
C ASP A 109 28.35 8.38 3.08
N GLU A 110 28.49 7.22 3.73
CA GLU A 110 28.98 5.99 3.09
C GLU A 110 28.06 5.51 1.96
N LEU A 111 26.74 5.65 2.12
CA LEU A 111 25.75 5.20 1.16
C LEU A 111 25.55 6.19 -0.01
N LEU A 112 25.47 7.49 0.29
CA LEU A 112 25.04 8.51 -0.67
C LEU A 112 26.20 9.30 -1.27
N SER A 113 27.27 9.54 -0.51
CA SER A 113 28.39 10.38 -0.94
C SER A 113 29.56 9.55 -1.45
N THR A 114 30.04 8.58 -0.66
CA THR A 114 31.28 7.84 -0.98
C THR A 114 31.00 6.57 -1.79
N GLY A 115 29.83 5.96 -1.57
CA GLY A 115 29.47 4.67 -2.19
C GLY A 115 30.23 3.48 -1.61
N GLU A 116 30.85 3.64 -0.43
CA GLU A 116 31.50 2.55 0.30
C GLU A 116 30.49 1.51 0.77
N THR A 117 29.27 1.94 1.07
CA THR A 117 28.13 1.08 1.39
C THR A 117 27.19 1.02 0.19
N THR A 118 26.76 -0.20 -0.17
CA THR A 118 25.80 -0.42 -1.26
C THR A 118 24.64 -1.29 -0.78
N ILE A 119 23.45 -1.03 -1.31
CA ILE A 119 22.25 -1.82 -1.00
C ILE A 119 22.07 -2.87 -2.10
N ASP A 120 22.26 -4.14 -1.76
CA ASP A 120 21.93 -5.25 -2.65
C ASP A 120 20.41 -5.51 -2.67
N ALA A 121 19.72 -4.89 -3.62
CA ALA A 121 18.31 -5.19 -3.88
C ALA A 121 18.12 -6.52 -4.63
N GLY A 122 19.17 -7.05 -5.26
CA GLY A 122 19.14 -8.24 -6.13
C GLY A 122 18.80 -9.52 -5.35
N TRP A 123 19.37 -9.71 -4.17
CA TRP A 123 19.01 -10.81 -3.27
C TRP A 123 17.49 -10.86 -3.03
N TRP A 124 16.89 -9.72 -2.69
CA TRP A 124 15.45 -9.64 -2.42
C TRP A 124 14.60 -9.91 -3.68
N HIS A 125 15.02 -9.40 -4.84
CA HIS A 125 14.32 -9.63 -6.12
C HIS A 125 14.37 -11.10 -6.54
N SER A 126 15.48 -11.80 -6.22
CA SER A 126 15.63 -13.21 -6.55
C SER A 126 14.55 -14.09 -5.90
N LEU A 127 14.01 -13.65 -4.76
CA LEU A 127 12.96 -14.37 -4.04
C LEU A 127 11.62 -14.42 -4.80
N ALA A 128 11.40 -13.52 -5.76
CA ALA A 128 10.22 -13.56 -6.63
C ALA A 128 10.21 -14.79 -7.55
N GLN A 129 11.40 -15.36 -7.84
CA GLN A 129 11.55 -16.51 -8.75
C GLN A 129 11.52 -17.84 -8.00
N THR A 130 11.92 -17.84 -6.72
CA THR A 130 11.99 -19.06 -5.89
C THR A 130 10.66 -19.40 -5.22
N THR A 131 9.75 -18.43 -5.10
CA THR A 131 8.42 -18.59 -4.47
C THR A 131 7.34 -19.14 -5.40
N GLY A 132 7.72 -19.73 -6.55
CA GLY A 132 6.86 -20.50 -7.45
C GLY A 132 6.28 -21.80 -6.85
N ARG A 133 5.95 -21.80 -5.55
CA ARG A 133 5.23 -22.87 -4.88
C ARG A 133 3.88 -23.00 -5.58
N ALA A 134 3.60 -24.22 -6.04
CA ALA A 134 2.30 -24.60 -6.61
C ALA A 134 1.17 -24.13 -5.68
N PRO A 135 0.02 -23.72 -6.23
CA PRO A 135 -1.09 -23.18 -5.46
C PRO A 135 -1.58 -24.24 -4.48
N THR A 136 -1.12 -24.19 -3.23
CA THR A 136 -1.95 -24.70 -2.17
C THR A 136 -3.16 -23.80 -2.18
N ALA A 137 -4.33 -24.40 -2.34
CA ALA A 137 -5.61 -23.74 -2.18
C ALA A 137 -5.77 -23.35 -0.70
N ASP A 138 -4.89 -22.49 -0.20
CA ASP A 138 -4.99 -21.93 1.13
C ASP A 138 -6.12 -20.92 1.10
N THR A 139 -7.31 -21.47 1.33
CA THR A 139 -8.51 -20.77 1.80
C THR A 139 -8.17 -19.75 2.89
N GLN A 140 -7.07 -19.96 3.62
CA GLN A 140 -6.54 -19.06 4.64
C GLN A 140 -6.01 -17.72 4.13
N ILE A 141 -5.58 -17.55 2.88
CA ILE A 141 -5.13 -16.24 2.35
C ILE A 141 -6.22 -15.58 1.49
N SER A 142 -7.27 -16.32 1.13
CA SER A 142 -8.37 -15.85 0.28
C SER A 142 -9.18 -14.69 0.87
N HIS A 143 -9.06 -14.42 2.17
CA HIS A 143 -9.68 -13.28 2.83
C HIS A 143 -8.82 -12.00 2.77
N LEU A 144 -7.52 -12.10 2.46
CA LEU A 144 -6.65 -10.95 2.33
C LEU A 144 -6.88 -10.31 0.96
N LEU A 145 -7.50 -9.13 0.95
CA LEU A 145 -8.03 -8.51 -0.26
C LEU A 145 -6.95 -8.09 -1.27
N GLY A 146 -5.72 -7.81 -0.85
CA GLY A 146 -4.66 -7.41 -1.78
C GLY A 146 -3.70 -8.53 -2.19
N CYS A 147 -4.05 -9.78 -1.92
CA CYS A 147 -3.37 -10.90 -2.56
C CYS A 147 -3.78 -11.04 -4.02
N ARG A 148 -2.82 -11.21 -4.93
CA ARG A 148 -3.13 -11.50 -6.35
C ARG A 148 -3.95 -12.77 -6.55
N ARG A 149 -3.85 -13.71 -5.60
CA ARG A 149 -4.65 -14.93 -5.56
C ARG A 149 -6.10 -14.68 -5.14
N ASN A 150 -6.42 -13.50 -4.60
CA ASN A 150 -7.77 -13.08 -4.34
C ASN A 150 -8.38 -12.50 -5.62
N LEU A 151 -9.49 -13.08 -6.08
CA LEU A 151 -10.23 -12.58 -7.24
C LEU A 151 -10.96 -11.26 -6.95
N ARG A 152 -11.04 -10.85 -5.67
CA ARG A 152 -11.56 -9.54 -5.29
C ARG A 152 -10.43 -8.53 -5.33
N GLU A 153 -10.58 -7.55 -6.20
CA GLU A 153 -9.65 -6.42 -6.28
C GLU A 153 -9.72 -5.60 -4.98
N ALA A 154 -8.59 -5.48 -4.29
CA ALA A 154 -8.48 -4.63 -3.11
C ALA A 154 -8.85 -3.19 -3.44
N SER A 155 -9.72 -2.60 -2.62
CA SER A 155 -10.17 -1.21 -2.82
C SER A 155 -9.04 -0.19 -2.70
N TRP A 156 -7.93 -0.54 -2.03
CA TRP A 156 -6.73 0.30 -1.94
C TRP A 156 -5.77 0.12 -3.13
N ASN A 157 -6.06 -0.78 -4.07
CA ASN A 157 -5.25 -1.04 -5.25
C ASN A 157 -5.66 -0.17 -6.46
N LEU A 158 -6.12 1.05 -6.18
CA LEU A 158 -6.66 1.93 -7.21
C LEU A 158 -5.54 2.44 -8.12
N PRO A 159 -5.82 2.69 -9.41
CA PRO A 159 -4.86 3.35 -10.29
C PRO A 159 -4.58 4.78 -9.80
N THR A 160 -3.41 5.32 -10.14
CA THR A 160 -3.05 6.71 -9.84
C THR A 160 -3.69 7.72 -10.78
N LYS A 161 -4.20 7.24 -11.93
CA LYS A 161 -4.93 8.00 -12.93
C LYS A 161 -6.10 7.19 -13.47
N ALA A 162 -7.31 7.70 -13.34
CA ALA A 162 -8.51 7.18 -14.00
C ALA A 162 -9.59 8.25 -14.08
N ASP A 163 -10.52 8.12 -15.02
CA ASP A 163 -11.66 9.03 -15.10
C ASP A 163 -12.60 8.74 -13.94
N ILE A 164 -13.02 9.79 -13.24
CA ILE A 164 -13.88 9.67 -12.06
C ILE A 164 -15.32 9.96 -12.44
N TYR A 165 -16.24 9.15 -11.93
CA TYR A 165 -17.67 9.25 -12.14
C TYR A 165 -18.39 9.39 -10.81
N VAL A 166 -19.47 10.17 -10.80
CA VAL A 166 -20.42 10.29 -9.69
C VAL A 166 -21.78 9.78 -10.15
N ASP A 167 -22.30 8.72 -9.52
CA ASP A 167 -23.52 8.03 -9.95
C ASP A 167 -23.50 7.66 -11.44
N HIS A 168 -22.38 7.08 -11.88
CA HIS A 168 -22.14 6.70 -13.28
C HIS A 168 -22.14 7.87 -14.29
N ILE A 169 -22.06 9.11 -13.81
CA ILE A 169 -21.97 10.31 -14.64
C ILE A 169 -20.55 10.87 -14.55
N PRO A 170 -19.90 11.20 -15.69
CA PRO A 170 -18.55 11.78 -15.69
C PRO A 170 -18.47 13.01 -14.78
N SER A 171 -17.38 13.15 -14.04
CA SER A 171 -17.21 14.24 -13.07
C SER A 171 -17.38 15.64 -13.67
N GLY A 172 -16.91 15.85 -14.90
CA GLY A 172 -17.09 17.09 -15.66
C GLY A 172 -18.55 17.44 -15.98
N SER A 173 -19.46 16.47 -15.95
CA SER A 173 -20.89 16.65 -16.23
C SER A 173 -21.74 16.85 -14.96
N ILE A 174 -21.15 16.78 -13.76
CA ILE A 174 -21.87 16.92 -12.49
C ILE A 174 -22.50 18.30 -12.33
N ALA A 175 -21.81 19.37 -12.76
CA ALA A 175 -22.35 20.72 -12.67
C ALA A 175 -23.67 20.87 -13.45
N THR A 176 -23.71 20.28 -14.65
CA THR A 176 -24.91 20.24 -15.49
C THR A 176 -26.02 19.42 -14.84
N LEU A 177 -25.70 18.23 -14.32
CA LEU A 177 -26.69 17.37 -13.66
C LEU A 177 -27.26 18.00 -12.38
N ALA A 178 -26.41 18.64 -11.57
CA ALA A 178 -26.82 19.36 -10.37
C ALA A 178 -27.75 20.52 -10.72
N GLY A 179 -27.48 21.24 -11.82
CA GLY A 179 -28.37 22.26 -12.36
C GLY A 179 -29.75 21.71 -12.73
N VAL A 180 -29.79 20.61 -13.49
CA VAL A 180 -31.03 19.96 -13.93
C VAL A 180 -31.84 19.43 -12.74
N ARG A 181 -31.21 18.76 -11.77
CA ARG A 181 -31.92 18.20 -10.61
C ARG A 181 -32.45 19.28 -9.66
N ARG A 182 -31.74 20.41 -9.54
CA ARG A 182 -32.22 21.59 -8.79
C ARG A 182 -33.48 22.17 -9.42
N LEU A 183 -33.55 22.21 -10.76
CA LEU A 183 -34.78 22.61 -11.48
C LEU A 183 -35.93 21.63 -11.25
N LEU A 184 -35.64 20.36 -10.98
CA LEU A 184 -36.62 19.30 -10.72
C LEU A 184 -36.97 19.12 -9.22
N GLY A 185 -36.48 19.97 -8.32
CA GLY A 185 -36.80 19.92 -6.89
C GLY A 185 -36.17 18.75 -6.11
N LEU A 186 -35.21 18.03 -6.71
CA LEU A 186 -34.50 16.92 -6.07
C LEU A 186 -33.24 17.46 -5.38
N ALA A 187 -33.30 17.67 -4.06
CA ALA A 187 -32.18 18.19 -3.29
C ALA A 187 -31.11 17.11 -3.03
N TRP A 188 -29.85 17.46 -3.24
CA TRP A 188 -28.68 16.68 -2.81
C TRP A 188 -27.96 17.38 -1.65
N PRO A 189 -27.34 16.63 -0.72
CA PRO A 189 -26.39 17.17 0.25
C PRO A 189 -25.03 17.42 -0.45
N LEU A 190 -24.99 18.39 -1.36
CA LEU A 190 -23.86 18.65 -2.27
C LEU A 190 -22.69 19.41 -1.64
N SER A 191 -22.84 20.02 -0.46
CA SER A 191 -21.78 20.83 0.14
C SER A 191 -20.52 20.00 0.41
N GLY A 192 -20.69 18.78 0.93
CA GLY A 192 -19.59 17.85 1.18
C GLY A 192 -18.88 17.41 -0.11
N LEU A 193 -19.64 16.95 -1.11
CA LEU A 193 -19.10 16.45 -2.37
C LEU A 193 -18.42 17.56 -3.19
N ARG A 194 -19.01 18.76 -3.24
CA ARG A 194 -18.43 19.87 -3.99
C ARG A 194 -17.13 20.36 -3.37
N ASN A 195 -17.06 20.44 -2.04
CA ASN A 195 -15.81 20.79 -1.35
C ASN A 195 -14.76 19.70 -1.56
N LEU A 196 -15.14 18.42 -1.50
CA LEU A 196 -14.24 17.30 -1.75
C LEU A 196 -13.72 17.30 -3.19
N LEU A 197 -14.58 17.49 -4.20
CA LEU A 197 -14.15 17.56 -5.60
C LEU A 197 -13.35 18.83 -5.92
N ALA A 198 -13.64 19.95 -5.26
CA ALA A 198 -12.94 21.22 -5.47
C ALA A 198 -11.53 21.26 -4.87
N THR A 199 -11.26 20.47 -3.83
CA THR A 199 -9.90 20.31 -3.29
C THR A 199 -9.03 19.36 -4.10
N GLN A 200 -9.56 18.84 -5.20
CA GLN A 200 -8.91 17.82 -6.00
C GLN A 200 -8.64 18.35 -7.41
N PRO A 201 -7.57 17.87 -8.08
CA PRO A 201 -7.18 18.36 -9.40
C PRO A 201 -8.16 17.99 -10.54
N PHE A 202 -9.32 17.38 -10.24
CA PHE A 202 -10.23 16.80 -11.23
C PHE A 202 -11.05 17.83 -12.01
N LEU A 203 -11.22 19.05 -11.50
CA LEU A 203 -12.07 20.05 -12.15
C LEU A 203 -11.48 20.62 -13.44
N THR A 204 -10.20 20.34 -13.72
CA THR A 204 -9.49 20.79 -14.93
C THR A 204 -8.94 19.64 -15.78
N VAL A 205 -8.99 18.39 -15.30
CA VAL A 205 -8.43 17.22 -15.98
C VAL A 205 -9.43 16.06 -15.92
N GLU A 206 -9.77 15.47 -17.07
CA GLU A 206 -10.72 14.34 -17.17
C GLU A 206 -10.32 13.12 -16.33
N ALA A 207 -9.02 13.01 -16.01
CA ALA A 207 -8.45 11.97 -15.15
C ALA A 207 -8.14 12.49 -13.73
N GLY A 208 -8.65 11.78 -12.72
CA GLY A 208 -8.33 11.99 -11.30
C GLY A 208 -7.45 10.88 -10.72
N ASN A 209 -7.08 11.02 -9.45
CA ASN A 209 -6.37 9.98 -8.68
C ASN A 209 -7.36 9.31 -7.70
N PRO A 210 -7.92 8.13 -8.05
CA PRO A 210 -8.87 7.45 -7.17
C PRO A 210 -8.29 7.07 -5.80
N ARG A 211 -6.97 6.89 -5.64
CA ARG A 211 -6.37 6.65 -4.31
C ARG A 211 -6.57 7.83 -3.37
N THR A 212 -6.29 9.04 -3.85
CA THR A 212 -6.51 10.27 -3.07
C THR A 212 -8.00 10.41 -2.71
N LEU A 213 -8.87 10.09 -3.67
CA LEU A 213 -10.31 10.12 -3.49
C LEU A 213 -10.78 9.12 -2.41
N ARG A 214 -10.23 7.90 -2.41
CA ARG A 214 -10.50 6.88 -1.38
C ARG A 214 -10.13 7.38 0.01
N HIS A 215 -8.97 8.01 0.19
CA HIS A 215 -8.61 8.56 1.51
C HIS A 215 -9.58 9.65 1.98
N ALA A 216 -10.04 10.51 1.08
CA ALA A 216 -11.06 11.52 1.41
C ALA A 216 -12.42 10.89 1.75
N LEU A 217 -12.75 9.72 1.20
CA LEU A 217 -13.99 8.98 1.50
C LEU A 217 -14.03 8.39 2.92
N ILE A 218 -12.89 8.28 3.61
CA ILE A 218 -12.85 7.82 5.01
C ILE A 218 -13.70 8.74 5.90
N SER A 219 -13.59 10.05 5.70
CA SER A 219 -14.35 11.07 6.44
C SER A 219 -15.70 11.44 5.80
N ALA A 220 -16.02 10.88 4.62
CA ALA A 220 -17.22 11.18 3.86
C ALA A 220 -17.93 9.88 3.41
N GLN A 221 -18.27 9.02 4.37
CA GLN A 221 -18.86 7.71 4.12
C GLN A 221 -20.13 7.74 3.26
N GLN A 222 -20.94 8.80 3.38
CA GLN A 222 -22.15 9.01 2.58
C GLN A 222 -21.88 9.12 1.07
N LEU A 223 -20.64 9.40 0.66
CA LEU A 223 -20.26 9.53 -0.75
C LEU A 223 -19.73 8.21 -1.34
N GLN A 224 -19.37 7.24 -0.51
CA GLN A 224 -18.82 5.94 -0.95
C GLN A 224 -19.67 5.22 -2.01
N PRO A 225 -21.01 5.12 -1.91
CA PRO A 225 -21.80 4.39 -2.91
C PRO A 225 -21.93 5.13 -4.25
N HIS A 226 -21.50 6.39 -4.32
CA HIS A 226 -21.72 7.26 -5.47
C HIS A 226 -20.46 7.47 -6.31
N LEU A 227 -19.26 7.07 -5.85
CA LEU A 227 -18.00 7.34 -6.55
C LEU A 227 -17.47 6.11 -7.29
N PHE A 228 -17.21 6.29 -8.59
CA PHE A 228 -16.70 5.24 -9.49
C PHE A 228 -15.49 5.74 -10.29
N TYR A 229 -14.70 4.82 -10.84
CA TYR A 229 -13.62 5.10 -11.79
C TYR A 229 -13.71 4.21 -13.03
N SER A 230 -13.18 4.68 -14.16
CA SER A 230 -13.14 3.92 -15.41
C SER A 230 -12.06 2.83 -15.41
N THR A 231 -12.42 1.65 -15.92
CA THR A 231 -11.50 0.54 -16.24
C THR A 231 -11.84 -0.03 -17.62
N SER A 232 -10.95 -0.85 -18.20
CA SER A 232 -11.25 -1.56 -19.46
C SER A 232 -12.47 -2.49 -19.37
N GLY A 233 -12.84 -2.93 -18.16
CA GLY A 233 -14.01 -3.75 -17.87
C GLY A 233 -15.26 -2.98 -17.45
N GLY A 234 -15.27 -1.64 -17.61
CA GLY A 234 -16.39 -0.77 -17.22
C GLY A 234 -16.12 0.00 -15.93
N LEU A 235 -17.18 0.56 -15.34
CA LEU A 235 -17.10 1.37 -14.13
C LEU A 235 -16.92 0.50 -12.88
N ARG A 236 -15.96 0.86 -12.04
CA ARG A 236 -15.69 0.22 -10.75
C ARG A 236 -15.89 1.22 -9.61
N PRO A 237 -16.49 0.83 -8.48
CA PRO A 237 -16.61 1.73 -7.34
C PRO A 237 -15.23 2.05 -6.76
N VAL A 238 -15.03 3.29 -6.32
CA VAL A 238 -13.80 3.75 -5.66
C VAL A 238 -13.64 3.11 -4.27
N TRP A 239 -14.75 2.66 -3.67
CA TRP A 239 -14.79 2.02 -2.37
C TRP A 239 -15.52 0.68 -2.45
N THR A 240 -14.85 -0.44 -2.12
CA THR A 240 -15.42 -1.80 -2.17
C THR A 240 -15.51 -2.51 -0.82
N GLU A 241 -14.98 -1.91 0.25
CA GLU A 241 -15.00 -2.51 1.59
C GLU A 241 -16.33 -2.24 2.32
N ARG A 242 -16.96 -3.31 2.81
CA ARG A 242 -17.97 -3.30 3.87
C ARG A 242 -17.46 -4.13 5.03
#